data_AF-A0A0C2UY83-F1
#
_entry.id   AF-A0A0C2UY83-F1
#
_cell.length_a   1.000
_cell.length_b   1.000
_cell.length_c   1.000
_cell.angle_alpha   90.00
_cell.angle_beta   90.00
_cell.angle_gamma   90.00
#
_symmetry.space_group_name_H-M   'P 1'
#
loop_
_entity.id
_entity.type
_entity.pdbx_description
1 polymer ?
#
loop_
_entity_poly.entity_id
_entity_poly.type
_entity_poly.pdbx_seq_one_letter_code
_entity_poly.pdbx_strand_id
1 'polypeptide(L)' 'MAENIKTLDERIDAIYKMAKEHFGEVRFVGIKKHTKIGWIAKIQFDEFESLVSEGKDAEDALKKLKKRVKKIIERYNMV' A
#
# COMPACT_ATOMS: atom_id res chain seq x y z
N MET A 1 13.13 -3.68 -25.20
CA MET A 1 12.16 -2.73 -24.63
C MET A 1 12.54 -2.54 -23.17
N ALA A 2 12.89 -1.33 -22.74
CA ALA A 2 13.14 -1.11 -21.33
C ALA A 2 11.80 -1.23 -20.59
N GLU A 3 11.64 -2.26 -19.76
CA GLU A 3 10.52 -2.31 -18.81
C GLU A 3 10.59 -1.03 -17.98
N ASN A 4 9.50 -0.26 -17.96
CA ASN A 4 9.43 0.96 -17.16
C ASN A 4 9.34 0.56 -15.68
N ILE A 5 10.50 0.32 -15.06
CA ILE A 5 10.61 -0.13 -13.67
C ILE A 5 10.17 1.02 -12.77
N LYS A 6 8.98 0.87 -12.19
CA LYS A 6 8.44 1.87 -11.26
C LYS A 6 9.31 1.98 -10.01
N THR A 7 9.67 3.21 -9.64
CA THR A 7 10.38 3.52 -8.40
C THR A 7 9.52 3.18 -7.17
N LEU A 8 10.12 3.17 -5.99
CA LEU A 8 9.36 3.02 -4.74
C LEU A 8 8.43 4.21 -4.50
N ASP A 9 8.83 5.43 -4.87
CA ASP A 9 8.02 6.63 -4.70
C ASP A 9 6.76 6.54 -5.57
N GLU A 10 6.89 6.23 -6.87
CA GLU A 10 5.76 6.07 -7.78
C GLU A 10 4.77 4.99 -7.31
N ARG A 11 5.28 3.94 -6.65
CA ARG A 11 4.45 2.88 -6.07
C ARG A 11 3.69 3.36 -4.84
N ILE A 12 4.35 4.10 -3.95
CA ILE A 12 3.74 4.71 -2.76
C ILE A 12 2.66 5.69 -3.21
N ASP A 13 2.97 6.54 -4.17
CA ASP A 13 2.07 7.53 -4.76
C ASP A 13 0.81 6.89 -5.34
N ALA A 14 0.98 5.78 -6.06
CA ALA A 14 -0.15 5.03 -6.61
C ALA A 14 -1.04 4.39 -5.53
N ILE A 15 -0.47 3.99 -4.38
CA ILE A 15 -1.24 3.45 -3.25
C ILE A 15 -1.97 4.59 -2.53
N TYR A 16 -1.27 5.69 -2.26
CA TYR A 16 -1.83 6.87 -1.60
C TYR A 16 -3.00 7.45 -2.39
N LYS A 17 -2.84 7.69 -3.70
CA LYS A 17 -3.91 8.22 -4.56
C LYS A 17 -5.13 7.30 -4.58
N MET A 18 -4.92 5.99 -4.78
CA MET A 18 -5.99 4.99 -4.78
C MET A 18 -6.76 4.96 -3.45
N ALA A 19 -6.04 4.97 -2.34
CA ALA A 19 -6.65 4.95 -1.01
C ALA A 19 -7.39 6.26 -0.71
N LYS A 20 -6.78 7.41 -1.02
CA LYS A 20 -7.37 8.73 -0.78
C LYS A 20 -8.68 8.94 -1.55
N GLU A 21 -8.72 8.49 -2.80
CA GLU A 21 -9.91 8.60 -3.65
C GLU A 21 -11.13 7.85 -3.11
N HIS A 22 -10.91 6.75 -2.37
CA HIS A 22 -11.99 5.88 -1.89
C HIS A 22 -12.30 6.03 -0.40
N PHE A 23 -11.30 6.35 0.42
CA PHE A 23 -11.43 6.35 1.89
C PHE A 23 -11.25 7.75 2.51
N GLY A 24 -11.12 8.80 1.69
CA GLY A 24 -10.90 10.16 2.19
C GLY A 24 -9.48 10.37 2.70
N GLU A 25 -9.32 10.96 3.88
CA GLU A 25 -7.99 11.30 4.38
C GLU A 25 -7.22 10.06 4.84
N VAL A 26 -6.00 9.92 4.29
CA VAL A 26 -5.14 8.76 4.51
C VAL A 26 -3.70 9.22 4.69
N ARG A 27 -2.94 8.48 5.50
CA ARG A 27 -1.51 8.71 5.70
C ARG A 27 -0.73 7.47 5.32
N PHE A 28 0.13 7.59 4.31
CA PHE A 28 1.16 6.60 4.08
C PHE A 28 2.21 6.72 5.19
N VAL A 29 2.28 5.73 6.08
CA VAL A 29 3.14 5.80 7.28
C VAL A 29 4.58 5.50 6.93
N GLY A 30 4.80 4.59 5.97
CA GLY A 30 6.14 4.30 5.48
C GLY A 30 6.35 2.84 5.12
N ILE A 31 7.55 2.58 4.61
CA ILE A 31 8.09 1.26 4.37
C ILE A 31 9.37 1.08 5.17
N LYS A 32 9.43 0.03 5.98
CA LYS A 32 10.55 -0.20 6.90
C LYS A 32 11.00 -1.65 6.90
N LYS A 33 12.30 -1.86 7.15
CA LYS A 33 12.87 -3.19 7.37
C LYS A 33 12.71 -3.57 8.85
N HIS A 34 12.19 -4.77 9.09
CA HIS A 34 11.97 -5.35 10.41
C HIS A 34 12.79 -6.63 10.56
N THR A 35 13.45 -6.79 11.71
CA THR A 35 14.45 -7.85 11.94
C THR A 35 13.88 -9.26 11.87
N LYS A 36 12.61 -9.46 12.22
CA LYS A 36 11.97 -10.79 12.21
C LYS A 36 11.05 -11.06 11.01
N ILE A 37 10.58 -10.01 10.36
CA ILE A 37 9.44 -10.07 9.43
C ILE A 37 9.86 -9.74 7.99
N GLY A 38 11.00 -9.05 7.81
CA GLY A 38 11.39 -8.52 6.52
C GLY A 38 10.84 -7.12 6.32
N TRP A 39 10.35 -6.79 5.12
CA TRP A 39 9.88 -5.45 4.81
C TRP A 39 8.40 -5.28 5.15
N ILE A 40 8.06 -4.18 5.80
CA ILE A 40 6.69 -3.84 6.20
C ILE A 40 6.32 -2.51 5.56
N ALA A 41 5.24 -2.50 4.78
CA ALA A 41 4.58 -1.29 4.30
C ALA A 41 3.32 -1.03 5.13
N LYS A 42 3.08 0.22 5.51
CA LYS A 42 1.92 0.63 6.31
C LYS A 42 1.23 1.87 5.74
N ILE A 43 -0.10 1.81 5.67
CA ILE A 43 -0.99 2.95 5.44
C ILE A 43 -2.00 3.03 6.59
N GLN A 44 -2.29 4.25 7.03
CA GLN A 44 -3.28 4.55 8.05
C GLN A 44 -4.42 5.36 7.42
N PHE A 45 -5.63 5.09 7.87
CA PHE A 45 -6.84 5.79 7.47
C PHE A 45 -7.34 6.56 8.69
N ASP A 46 -8.02 7.68 8.48
CA ASP A 46 -8.55 8.47 9.59
C ASP A 46 -9.78 7.80 10.24
N GLU A 47 -10.66 7.21 9.42
CA GLU A 47 -11.90 6.57 9.89
C GLU A 47 -11.79 5.04 10.05
N PHE A 48 -10.64 4.44 9.71
CA PHE A 48 -10.47 2.98 9.70
C PHE A 48 -9.14 2.53 10.33
N GLU A 49 -9.05 1.24 10.66
CA GLU A 49 -7.79 0.63 11.11
C GLU A 49 -6.70 0.72 10.03
N SER A 50 -5.44 0.74 10.48
CA SER A 50 -4.30 0.73 9.57
C SER A 50 -4.20 -0.56 8.78
N LEU A 51 -3.77 -0.47 7.52
CA LEU A 51 -3.38 -1.63 6.73
C LEU A 51 -1.86 -1.79 6.69
N VAL A 52 -1.43 -3.03 6.90
CA VAL A 52 -0.04 -3.45 6.82
C VAL A 52 0.12 -4.62 5.86
N SER A 53 1.30 -4.70 5.25
CA SER A 53 1.70 -5.86 4.46
C SER A 53 3.19 -6.11 4.53
N GLU A 54 3.54 -7.39 4.50
CA GLU A 54 4.89 -7.89 4.64
C GLU A 54 5.43 -8.38 3.30
N GLY A 55 6.69 -8.11 3.03
CA GLY A 55 7.36 -8.50 1.78
C GLY A 55 8.80 -8.93 1.99
N LYS A 56 9.28 -9.75 1.05
CA LYS A 56 10.70 -10.18 1.01
C LYS A 56 11.64 -8.99 0.73
N ASP A 57 11.15 -8.01 -0.01
CA ASP A 57 11.80 -6.75 -0.36
C ASP A 57 10.78 -5.60 -0.28
N ALA A 58 11.26 -4.37 -0.45
CA ALA A 58 10.42 -3.18 -0.36
C ALA A 58 9.31 -3.17 -1.43
N GLU A 59 9.64 -3.61 -2.64
CA GLU A 59 8.70 -3.63 -3.75
C GLU A 59 7.57 -4.63 -3.55
N ASP A 60 7.89 -5.82 -3.05
CA ASP A 60 6.94 -6.88 -2.73
C ASP A 60 5.97 -6.42 -1.63
N ALA A 61 6.49 -5.77 -0.59
CA ALA A 61 5.66 -5.20 0.47
C ALA A 61 4.68 -4.16 -0.09
N LEU A 62 5.13 -3.21 -0.94
CA LEU A 62 4.25 -2.22 -1.57
C LEU A 62 3.22 -2.87 -2.51
N LYS A 63 3.64 -3.86 -3.31
CA LYS A 63 2.75 -4.57 -4.25
C LYS A 63 1.64 -5.31 -3.50
N LYS A 64 1.95 -5.92 -2.35
CA LYS A 64 0.98 -6.56 -1.48
C LYS A 64 0.06 -5.54 -0.81
N LEU A 65 0.59 -4.41 -0.33
CA LEU A 65 -0.25 -3.35 0.25
C LEU A 65 -1.27 -2.84 -0.77
N LYS A 66 -0.82 -2.53 -2.00
CA LYS A 66 -1.69 -2.10 -3.08
C LYS A 66 -2.81 -3.09 -3.38
N LYS A 67 -2.48 -4.39 -3.43
CA LYS A 67 -3.48 -5.45 -3.64
C LYS A 67 -4.49 -5.51 -2.49
N ARG A 68 -4.06 -5.30 -1.24
CA ARG A 68 -4.97 -5.27 -0.08
C ARG A 68 -5.93 -4.08 -0.16
N VAL A 69 -5.43 -2.87 -0.45
CA VAL A 69 -6.26 -1.67 -0.64
C VAL A 69 -7.29 -1.91 -1.75
N LYS A 70 -6.84 -2.40 -2.92
CA LYS A 70 -7.72 -2.70 -4.06
C LYS A 70 -8.83 -3.69 -3.70
N LYS A 71 -8.50 -4.77 -2.98
CA LYS A 71 -9.49 -5.77 -2.54
C LYS A 71 -10.52 -5.20 -1.58
N ILE A 72 -10.17 -4.21 -0.78
CA ILE A 72 -11.10 -3.58 0.15
C ILE A 72 -12.06 -2.68 -0.63
N ILE A 73 -11.52 -1.85 -1.53
CA ILE A 73 -12.32 -1.01 -2.46
C ILE A 73 -13.32 -1.87 -3.24
N GLU A 74 -12.85 -2.98 -3.84
CA GLU A 74 -13.71 -3.89 -4.59
C GLU A 74 -14.86 -4.46 -3.74
N ARG A 75 -14.65 -4.73 -2.46
CA ARG A 75 -15.72 -5.20 -1.57
C ARG A 75 -16.75 -4.11 -1.25
N TYR A 76 -16.32 -2.87 -1.06
CA TYR A 76 -17.24 -1.76 -0.79
C TYR A 76 -18.09 -1.41 -2.01
N ASN A 77 -17.55 -1.54 -3.23
CA ASN A 77 -18.27 -1.23 -4.47
C ASN A 77 -19.20 -2.36 -4.97
N MET A 78 -19.14 -3.55 -4.35
CA MET A 78 -20.03 -4.68 -4.68
C MET A 78 -21.34 -4.67 -3.85
N VAL A 79 -21.52 -3.67 -2.98
CA VAL A 79 -22.70 -3.47 -2.12
C VAL A 79 -23.58 -2.36 -2.67
#